data_AF-A0A2N2HNB8-F1
#
_entry.id   AF-A0A2N2HNB8-F1
#
_cell.length_a   1.000
_cell.length_b   1.000
_cell.length_c   1.000
_cell.angle_alpha   90.00
_cell.angle_beta   90.00
_cell.angle_gamma   90.00
#
_symmetry.space_group_name_H-M   'P 1'
#
loop_
_entity.id
_entity.type
_entity.pdbx_description
1 polymer ?
#
loop_
_entity_poly.entity_id
_entity_poly.type
_entity_poly.pdbx_seq_one_letter_code
_entity_poly.pdbx_strand_id
1 'polypeptide(L)' 'MTEENEAKGTFKYEQDSKRFHRYTLEADGGIVGMIYFPKDTTIPEAVTLKRKDRGKAGD' A
#
# COMPACT_ATOMS: atom_id res chain seq x y z
N MET A 1 -14.33 5.76 21.42
CA MET A 1 -12.95 5.69 20.94
C MET A 1 -12.94 4.59 19.90
N THR A 2 -12.90 4.94 18.62
CA THR A 2 -12.90 3.94 17.55
C THR A 2 -11.51 3.32 17.55
N GLU A 3 -11.39 2.06 17.97
CA GLU A 3 -10.16 1.28 17.81
C GLU A 3 -9.87 1.18 16.32
N GLU A 4 -9.03 2.10 15.83
CA GLU A 4 -8.43 1.98 14.51
C GLU A 4 -7.48 0.79 14.60
N ASN A 5 -7.90 -0.35 14.05
CA ASN A 5 -7.03 -1.50 13.81
C ASN A 5 -6.00 -1.09 12.74
N GLU A 6 -5.01 -0.29 13.15
CA GLU A 6 -3.90 0.16 12.32
C GLU A 6 -2.93 -1.01 12.14
N ALA A 7 -2.75 -1.44 10.89
CA ALA A 7 -1.69 -2.38 10.54
C ALA A 7 -0.46 -1.59 10.09
N LYS A 8 0.70 -1.90 10.67
CA LYS A 8 2.00 -1.33 10.25
C LYS A 8 2.78 -2.36 9.48
N GLY A 9 3.71 -1.89 8.66
CA GLY A 9 4.51 -2.76 7.83
C GLY A 9 5.67 -2.05 7.17
N THR A 10 6.46 -2.84 6.45
CA THR A 10 7.57 -2.35 5.64
C THR A 10 7.32 -2.67 4.19
N PHE A 11 7.70 -1.77 3.29
CA PHE A 11 7.77 -2.05 1.87
C PHE A 11 9.24 -2.18 1.46
N LYS A 12 9.55 -3.22 0.68
CA LYS A 12 10.91 -3.52 0.22
C LYS A 12 10.95 -3.35 -1.29
N TYR A 13 12.00 -2.70 -1.78
CA TYR A 13 12.23 -2.60 -3.22
C TYR A 13 12.38 -4.01 -3.80
N GLU A 14 11.62 -4.29 -4.85
CA GLU A 14 11.68 -5.58 -5.55
C GLU A 14 12.45 -5.42 -6.85
N GLN A 15 11.88 -4.66 -7.79
CA GLN A 15 12.47 -4.42 -9.09
C GLN A 15 11.83 -3.22 -9.81
N ASP A 16 12.50 -2.80 -10.86
CA ASP A 16 11.98 -1.80 -11.78
C ASP A 16 11.30 -2.44 -12.99
N SER A 17 10.28 -1.76 -13.50
CA SER A 17 9.68 -1.99 -14.82
C SER A 17 9.88 -0.77 -15.71
N LYS A 18 9.42 -0.85 -16.97
CA LYS A 18 9.52 0.29 -17.91
C LYS A 18 8.89 1.59 -17.38
N ARG A 19 7.83 1.49 -16.58
CA ARG A 19 7.05 2.66 -16.10
C ARG A 19 6.96 2.81 -14.58
N PHE A 20 7.39 1.80 -13.82
CA PHE A 20 7.15 1.77 -12.37
C PHE A 20 8.36 1.22 -11.59
N HIS A 21 8.55 1.73 -10.39
CA HIS A 21 9.28 1.09 -9.30
C HIS A 21 8.31 0.18 -8.54
N ARG A 22 8.68 -1.09 -8.34
CA ARG A 22 7.84 -2.07 -7.64
C ARG A 22 8.38 -2.34 -6.25
N TYR A 23 7.48 -2.38 -5.29
CA TYR A 23 7.78 -2.69 -3.91
C TYR A 23 6.84 -3.77 -3.40
N THR A 24 7.37 -4.75 -2.68
CA THR A 24 6.56 -5.71 -1.91
C THR A 24 6.21 -5.10 -0.56
N LEU A 25 4.95 -5.12 -0.18
CA LEU A 25 4.46 -4.70 1.14
C LEU A 25 4.25 -5.93 2.00
N GLU A 26 4.85 -5.95 3.19
CA GLU A 26 4.59 -6.92 4.25
C GLU A 26 4.18 -6.16 5.51
N ALA A 27 2.95 -6.38 5.98
CA ALA A 27 2.37 -5.71 7.14
C ALA A 27 1.70 -6.69 8.11
N ASP A 28 1.43 -6.21 9.31
CA ASP A 28 0.77 -6.97 10.38
C ASP A 28 -0.58 -7.56 9.93
N GLY A 29 -1.03 -8.62 10.60
CA GLY A 29 -2.30 -9.27 10.29
C GLY A 29 -2.30 -10.05 8.97
N GLY A 30 -1.12 -10.42 8.46
CA GLY A 30 -0.97 -11.23 7.24
C GLY A 30 -1.21 -10.44 5.95
N ILE A 31 -1.13 -9.10 6.01
CA ILE A 31 -1.30 -8.25 4.84
C ILE A 31 -0.03 -8.30 4.00
N VAL A 32 -0.15 -8.87 2.80
CA VAL A 32 0.92 -8.90 1.79
C VAL A 32 0.40 -8.28 0.50
N GLY A 33 1.21 -7.44 -0.14
CA GLY A 33 0.81 -6.76 -1.37
C GLY A 33 1.96 -6.22 -2.19
N MET A 34 1.62 -5.49 -3.25
CA MET A 34 2.58 -4.79 -4.10
C MET A 34 2.18 -3.32 -4.26
N ILE A 35 3.15 -2.43 -4.13
CA ILE A 35 3.01 -0.99 -4.36
C ILE A 35 3.82 -0.63 -5.61
N TYR A 36 3.21 0.17 -6.48
CA TYR A 36 3.81 0.61 -7.73
C TYR A 36 3.91 2.13 -7.73
N PHE A 37 5.13 2.66 -7.83
CA PHE A 37 5.37 4.09 -7.99
C PHE A 37 5.79 4.38 -9.42
N PRO A 38 5.18 5.35 -10.12
CA PRO A 38 5.64 5.75 -11.45
C PRO A 38 7.10 6.23 -11.40
N LYS A 39 7.90 5.91 -12.43
CA LYS A 39 9.32 6.30 -12.50
C LYS A 39 9.54 7.81 -12.54
N ASP A 40 8.55 8.55 -13.00
CA ASP A 40 8.61 10.01 -13.14
C ASP A 40 8.15 10.73 -11.86
N THR A 41 8.14 10.04 -10.72
CA THR A 41 7.68 10.59 -9.43
C THR A 41 8.69 10.34 -8.32
N THR A 42 8.75 11.25 -7.35
CA THR A 42 9.53 11.05 -6.13
C THR A 42 8.84 10.00 -5.25
N ILE A 43 9.59 8.96 -4.89
CA ILE A 43 9.11 7.89 -4.02
C ILE A 43 9.07 8.44 -2.57
N PRO A 44 7.93 8.40 -1.88
CA PRO A 44 7.82 8.92 -0.53
C PRO A 44 8.52 8.01 0.48
N GLU A 45 8.98 8.60 1.59
CA GLU A 45 9.59 7.84 2.70
C GLU A 45 8.56 6.98 3.45
N ALA A 46 7.28 7.38 3.44
CA ALA A 46 6.19 6.67 4.11
C ALA A 46 4.89 6.70 3.29
N VAL A 47 4.10 5.63 3.40
CA VAL A 47 2.77 5.51 2.77
C VAL A 47 1.74 5.13 3.82
N THR A 48 0.60 5.82 3.85
CA THR A 48 -0.54 5.49 4.71
C THR A 48 -1.72 5.05 3.84
N LEU A 49 -2.17 3.81 4.03
CA LEU A 49 -3.32 3.24 3.31
C LEU A 49 -4.55 3.27 4.22
N LYS A 50 -5.65 3.86 3.73
CA LYS A 50 -6.95 3.82 4.41
C LYS A 50 -7.86 2.86 3.68
N ARG A 51 -8.44 1.90 4.41
CA ARG A 51 -9.48 1.02 3.84
C ARG A 51 -10.65 1.89 3.42
N LYS A 52 -10.91 1.97 2.12
CA LYS A 52 -12.16 2.53 1.62
C LYS A 52 -13.18 1.40 1.64
N ASP A 53 -14.19 1.50 2.51
CA ASP A 53 -15.29 0.54 2.49
C ASP A 53 -15.87 0.49 1.07
N ARG A 54 -16.11 -0.73 0.57
CA ARG A 54 -16.79 -0.92 -0.70
C ARG A 54 -18.20 -0.40 -0.49
N GLY A 55 -18.51 0.79 -1.01
CA GLY A 55 -19.85 1.36 -0.92
C GLY A 55 -20.87 0.28 -1.29
N LYS A 56 -21.94 0.16 -0.50
CA LYS A 56 -23.01 -0.82 -0.77
C LYS A 56 -23.40 -0.68 -2.25
N ALA A 57 -23.25 -1.76 -3.01
CA ALA A 57 -23.79 -1.83 -4.34
C ALA A 57 -25.31 -1.93 -4.21
N GLY A 58 -26.00 -0.79 -4.33
CA GLY A 58 -27.46 -0.70 -4.49
C GLY A 58 -28.31 -1.03 -3.26
N ASP A 59 -29.26 -0.15 -2.97
CA ASP A 59 -30.65 -0.56 -2.73
C ASP A 59 -31.47 0.04 -3.88
#